data_AF-A0A259LML5-F1
#
_entry.id   AF-A0A259LML5-F1
#
_cell.length_a   1.000
_cell.length_b   1.000
_cell.length_c   1.000
_cell.angle_alpha   90.00
_cell.angle_beta   90.00
_cell.angle_gamma   90.00
#
_symmetry.space_group_name_H-M   'P 1'
#
loop_
_entity.id
_entity.type
_entity.pdbx_description
1 polymer ?
#
loop_
_entity_poly.entity_id
_entity_poly.type
_entity_poly.pdbx_seq_one_letter_code
_entity_poly.pdbx_strand_id
1 'polypeptide(L)' 'MTGAQIVVEALREQGVSVMFGYPGGAVLPIYDALYGQ' A
#
# COMPACT_ATOMS: atom_id res chain seq x y z
N MET A 1 -1.75 1.59 -13.46
CA MET A 1 -2.19 1.78 -12.07
C MET A 1 -2.83 0.48 -11.58
N THR A 2 -2.16 -0.25 -10.69
CA THR A 2 -2.66 -1.50 -10.09
C THR A 2 -3.59 -1.20 -8.90
N GLY A 3 -4.36 -2.18 -8.44
CA GLY A 3 -5.20 -2.01 -7.25
C GLY A 3 -4.39 -1.60 -6.01
N ALA A 4 -3.20 -2.17 -5.84
CA ALA A 4 -2.28 -1.81 -4.76
C ALA A 4 -1.83 -0.34 -4.84
N GLN A 5 -1.49 0.14 -6.04
CA GLN A 5 -1.13 1.55 -6.26
C GLN A 5 -2.28 2.51 -5.94
N ILE A 6 -3.53 2.13 -6.26
CA ILE A 6 -4.73 2.93 -5.93
C ILE A 6 -4.89 3.04 -4.42
N VAL A 7 -4.72 1.94 -3.69
CA VAL A 7 -4.81 1.92 -2.23
C VAL A 7 -3.75 2.83 -1.61
N VAL A 8 -2.49 2.72 -2.04
CA VAL A 8 -1.39 3.55 -1.52
C VAL A 8 -1.62 5.03 -1.80
N GLU A 9 -2.04 5.40 -3.01
CA GLU A 9 -2.31 6.80 -3.35
C GLU A 9 -3.48 7.36 -2.53
N ALA A 10 -4.57 6.59 -2.36
CA ALA A 10 -5.70 7.01 -1.53
C ALA A 10 -5.28 7.25 -0.07
N LEU A 11 -4.43 6.38 0.50
CA LEU A 11 -3.89 6.57 1.86
C LEU A 11 -3.03 7.84 1.94
N ARG A 12 -2.22 8.12 0.91
CA ARG A 12 -1.40 9.34 0.82
C ARG A 12 -2.25 10.60 0.75
N GLU A 13 -3.30 10.61 -0.08
CA GLU A 13 -4.25 11.73 -0.20
C GLU A 13 -4.99 12.02 1.10
N GLN A 14 -5.29 10.99 1.89
CA GLN A 14 -5.90 11.13 3.22
C GLN A 14 -4.89 11.51 4.32
N GLY A 15 -3.62 11.74 3.97
CA GLY A 15 -2.59 12.15 4.94
C GLY A 15 -2.20 11.04 5.93
N VAL A 16 -2.41 9.78 5.59
CA VAL A 16 -2.01 8.65 6.43
C VAL A 16 -0.48 8.56 6.46
N SER A 17 0.11 8.70 7.65
CA SER A 17 1.56 8.65 7.88
C SER A 17 2.04 7.34 8.50
N VAL A 18 1.14 6.58 9.15
CA VAL A 18 1.46 5.32 9.83
C VAL A 18 0.35 4.31 9.53
N MET A 19 0.76 3.10 9.13
CA MET A 19 -0.14 1.96 8.92
C MET A 19 0.44 0.72 9.58
N PHE A 20 -0.44 -0.10 10.16
CA PHE A 20 -0.08 -1.43 10.63
C PHE A 20 -0.38 -2.44 9.53
N GLY A 21 0.61 -3.30 9.26
CA GLY A 21 0.48 -4.36 8.28
C GLY A 21 0.88 -5.69 8.90
N TYR A 22 0.08 -6.72 8.66
CA TYR A 22 0.45 -8.11 8.90
C TYR A 22 0.71 -8.78 7.56
N PRO A 23 1.93 -9.29 7.30
CA PRO A 23 2.29 -9.80 5.97
C PRO A 23 1.56 -11.11 5.64
N GLY A 24 1.23 -11.28 4.36
CA GLY A 24 0.60 -12.47 3.80
C GLY A 24 0.49 -12.36 2.28
N GLY A 25 0.38 -13.48 1.57
CA GLY A 25 0.49 -13.51 0.10
C GLY A 25 -0.45 -12.56 -0.64
N ALA A 26 -1.69 -12.41 -0.15
CA ALA A 26 -2.68 -11.53 -0.76
C ALA A 26 -2.36 -10.03 -0.63
N VAL A 27 -1.58 -9.64 0.39
CA VAL A 27 -1.29 -8.23 0.68
C VAL A 27 0.13 -7.81 0.28
N LEU A 28 0.98 -8.74 -0.17
CA LEU A 28 2.33 -8.45 -0.70
C LEU A 28 2.33 -7.33 -1.76
N PRO A 29 1.41 -7.28 -2.74
CA PRO A 29 1.41 -6.21 -3.73
C PRO A 29 1.27 -4.79 -3.16
N ILE A 30 0.66 -4.63 -1.99
CA ILE A 30 0.56 -3.33 -1.29
C ILE A 30 1.92 -2.94 -0.73
N TYR A 31 2.69 -3.88 -0.18
CA TYR A 31 4.05 -3.61 0.28
C TYR A 31 4.97 -3.29 -0.90
N ASP A 32 4.86 -4.02 -2.01
CA ASP A 32 5.64 -3.73 -3.23
C ASP A 32 5.36 -2.30 -3.73
N ALA A 33 4.08 -1.89 -3.73
CA ALA A 33 3.66 -0.54 -4.10
C ALA A 33 4.14 0.55 -3.11
N LEU A 34 4.32 0.23 -1.83
CA LEU A 34 4.85 1.16 -0.82
C LEU A 34 6.37 1.36 -0.93
N TYR A 35 7.11 0.31 -1.26
CA TYR A 35 8.58 0.34 -1.31
C TYR A 35 9.16 0.52 -2.73
N GLY A 36 8.30 0.56 -3.75
CA GLY A 36 8.69 0.84 -5.13
C GLY A 36 9.45 -0.30 -5.82
N GLN A 37 9.03 -1.55 -5.57
CA GLN A 37 9.52 -2.73 -6.31
C GLN A 37 8.73 -2.99 -7.60
#